data_AF-E2CS84-F1
#
_entry.id   AF-E2CS84-F1
#
_cell.length_a   1.000
_cell.length_b   1.000
_cell.length_c   1.000
_cell.angle_alpha   90.00
_cell.angle_beta   90.00
_cell.angle_gamma   90.00
#
_symmetry.space_group_name_H-M   'P 1'
#
loop_
_entity.id
_entity.type
_entity.pdbx_description
1 polymer ?
#
loop_
_entity_poly.entity_id
_entity_poly.type
_entity_poly.pdbx_seq_one_letter_code
_entity_poly.pdbx_strand_id
1 'polypeptide(L)'
;MSHSDDENLFPLHISAQDVWILTSQALLHTLPDLSREIKFIRDNCRAVFDAPPMNLPYTLCRGTSEVPFVSMSFQGTAADALCVAHEFGHALQLHLARGRFIPPVLREIAAFVAEKVLLDLVQKEKPELFAPLYAAWQQDNTIYFGSDAELLKDALRSPEGPYIYRLNYPLARYFADEIHANPTQFDLESVFRGNLSLSECLSRMQSQIRAASMNNYLPEVPEAEKDRPAINAYRSLGMMALLDIDYWQGESEKSIEEYYSARLAHMQVQTAFVVIGNERKPIGYAMWETDKIDKNVIHLKRQAAPFGDHLYLQKKLQTLFPENAKIYSHHTRSARREQVAW
;
A
#
# COMPACT_ATOMS: atom_id res chain seq x y z
N MET A 1 27.09 -32.87 4.14
CA MET A 1 27.08 -31.98 5.33
C MET A 1 25.69 -31.40 5.41
N SER A 2 24.85 -32.06 6.21
CA SER A 2 23.51 -31.64 6.59
C SER A 2 23.61 -30.61 7.72
N HIS A 3 23.03 -29.43 7.53
CA HIS A 3 22.76 -28.52 8.63
C HIS A 3 21.28 -28.16 8.62
N SER A 4 20.56 -28.85 9.52
CA SER A 4 19.44 -28.39 10.35
C SER A 4 18.24 -27.72 9.67
N ASP A 5 17.25 -28.55 9.30
CA ASP A 5 15.85 -28.16 9.06
C ASP A 5 14.94 -28.46 10.28
N ASP A 6 15.50 -28.61 11.49
CA ASP A 6 14.81 -29.20 12.66
C ASP A 6 14.45 -28.21 13.79
N GLU A 7 14.55 -26.89 13.58
CA GLU A 7 14.21 -25.91 14.63
C GLU A 7 12.71 -25.53 14.70
N ASN A 8 11.87 -26.02 13.78
CA ASN A 8 10.43 -25.68 13.70
C ASN A 8 9.48 -26.75 14.30
N LEU A 9 9.99 -27.79 14.96
CA LEU A 9 9.20 -28.92 15.47
C LEU A 9 8.98 -28.90 16.99
N PHE A 10 9.17 -27.76 17.66
CA PHE A 10 8.79 -27.68 19.08
C PHE A 10 7.27 -27.54 19.20
N PRO A 11 6.59 -28.48 19.90
CA PRO A 11 5.15 -28.39 20.10
C PRO A 11 4.81 -27.11 20.87
N LEU A 12 3.87 -26.34 20.35
CA LEU A 12 3.29 -25.19 21.01
C LEU A 12 2.52 -25.70 22.23
N HIS A 13 2.88 -25.26 23.44
CA HIS A 13 2.19 -25.65 24.67
C HIS A 13 0.87 -24.88 24.87
N ILE A 14 0.00 -24.88 23.87
CA ILE A 14 -1.32 -24.24 23.89
C ILE A 14 -2.33 -25.12 23.14
N SER A 15 -3.53 -25.25 23.68
CA SER A 15 -4.59 -26.02 23.02
C SER A 15 -5.24 -25.20 21.90
N ALA A 16 -5.85 -25.87 20.91
CA ALA A 16 -6.65 -25.17 19.90
C ALA A 16 -7.77 -24.30 20.51
N GLN A 17 -8.39 -24.76 21.60
CA GLN A 17 -9.44 -23.99 22.28
C GLN A 17 -8.89 -22.72 22.93
N ASP A 18 -7.68 -22.78 23.51
CA ASP A 18 -7.03 -21.60 24.07
C ASP A 18 -6.64 -20.62 22.96
N VAL A 19 -6.17 -21.10 21.81
CA VAL A 19 -5.91 -20.24 20.63
C VAL A 19 -7.22 -19.59 20.15
N TRP A 20 -8.32 -20.34 20.06
CA TRP A 20 -9.63 -19.81 19.68
C TRP A 20 -10.10 -18.67 20.61
N ILE A 21 -9.90 -18.85 21.92
CA ILE A 21 -10.20 -17.83 22.93
C ILE A 21 -9.25 -16.63 22.79
N LEU A 22 -7.97 -16.87 22.56
CA LEU A 22 -6.94 -15.84 22.44
C LEU A 22 -7.16 -14.98 21.19
N THR A 23 -7.51 -15.59 20.05
CA THR A 23 -7.90 -14.86 18.83
C THR A 23 -9.15 -14.02 19.08
N SER A 24 -10.15 -14.56 19.79
CA SER A 24 -11.33 -13.78 20.18
C SER A 24 -10.96 -12.57 21.05
N GLN A 25 -10.06 -12.72 22.02
CA GLN A 25 -9.56 -11.61 22.84
C GLN A 25 -8.82 -10.56 22.01
N ALA A 26 -7.97 -11.00 21.09
CA ALA A 26 -7.22 -10.12 20.21
C ALA A 26 -8.16 -9.28 19.34
N LEU A 27 -9.17 -9.92 18.75
CA LEU A 27 -10.20 -9.24 17.97
C LEU A 27 -11.06 -8.31 18.84
N LEU A 28 -11.38 -8.67 20.08
CA LEU A 28 -12.11 -7.78 21.00
C LEU A 28 -11.34 -6.51 21.32
N HIS A 29 -10.02 -6.61 21.50
CA HIS A 29 -9.16 -5.46 21.73
C HIS A 29 -9.11 -4.54 20.49
N THR A 30 -9.14 -5.13 19.30
CA THR A 30 -9.00 -4.40 18.03
C THR A 30 -10.34 -3.86 17.49
N LEU A 31 -11.44 -4.55 17.75
CA LEU A 31 -12.78 -4.30 17.20
C LEU A 31 -13.83 -4.26 18.31
N PRO A 32 -13.79 -3.26 19.21
CA PRO A 32 -14.70 -3.18 20.35
C PRO A 32 -16.19 -3.09 19.91
N ASP A 33 -16.45 -2.48 18.76
CA ASP A 33 -17.81 -2.32 18.21
C ASP A 33 -18.43 -3.64 17.74
N LEU A 34 -17.62 -4.66 17.46
CA LEU A 34 -18.06 -6.04 17.15
C LEU A 34 -18.04 -6.97 18.36
N SER A 35 -17.92 -6.42 19.57
CA SER A 35 -17.68 -7.24 20.76
C SER A 35 -18.78 -8.25 21.06
N ARG A 36 -20.03 -7.95 20.71
CA ARG A 36 -21.16 -8.88 20.87
C ARG A 36 -21.01 -10.07 19.93
N GLU A 37 -20.70 -9.83 18.67
CA GLU A 37 -20.59 -10.84 17.62
C GLU A 37 -19.34 -11.70 17.79
N ILE A 38 -18.21 -11.10 18.18
CA ILE A 38 -17.00 -11.84 18.55
C ILE A 38 -17.26 -12.73 19.76
N LYS A 39 -17.92 -12.16 20.79
CA LYS A 39 -18.61 -12.83 21.91
C LYS A 39 -19.29 -14.13 21.48
N PHE A 40 -20.28 -13.92 20.62
CA PHE A 40 -21.20 -14.93 20.17
C PHE A 40 -20.49 -16.04 19.38
N ILE A 41 -19.58 -15.71 18.46
CA ILE A 41 -18.83 -16.71 17.69
C ILE A 41 -17.90 -17.52 18.57
N ARG A 42 -17.19 -16.89 19.51
CA ARG A 42 -16.34 -17.62 20.46
C ARG A 42 -17.13 -18.71 21.19
N ASP A 43 -18.32 -18.37 21.67
CA ASP A 43 -19.11 -19.22 22.56
C ASP A 43 -20.04 -20.21 21.84
N ASN A 44 -20.49 -19.90 20.62
CA ASN A 44 -21.54 -20.65 19.94
C ASN A 44 -21.09 -21.30 18.62
N CYS A 45 -19.97 -20.88 18.02
CA CYS A 45 -19.45 -21.53 16.83
C CYS A 45 -19.04 -22.96 17.18
N ARG A 46 -19.53 -23.94 16.42
CA ARG A 46 -19.11 -25.33 16.59
C ARG A 46 -17.76 -25.50 15.90
N ALA A 47 -16.67 -25.44 16.67
CA ALA A 47 -15.32 -25.72 16.21
C ALA A 47 -14.88 -27.12 16.65
N VAL A 48 -14.41 -27.93 15.70
CA VAL A 48 -13.93 -29.29 15.90
C VAL A 48 -12.46 -29.32 15.50
N PHE A 49 -11.59 -29.56 16.48
CA PHE A 49 -10.12 -29.46 16.32
C PHE A 49 -9.42 -30.82 16.27
N ASP A 50 -10.17 -31.91 16.36
CA ASP A 50 -9.73 -33.31 16.33
C ASP A 50 -10.16 -34.02 15.03
N ALA A 51 -10.30 -33.27 13.94
CA ALA A 51 -10.61 -33.86 12.64
C ALA A 51 -9.48 -34.82 12.19
N PRO A 52 -9.76 -35.79 11.30
CA PRO A 52 -8.72 -36.65 10.73
C PRO A 52 -7.57 -35.83 10.11
N PRO A 53 -6.29 -36.20 10.32
CA PRO A 53 -5.13 -35.41 9.87
C PRO A 53 -5.06 -35.13 8.37
N MET A 54 -5.72 -35.95 7.55
CA MET A 54 -5.78 -35.78 6.09
C MET A 54 -6.81 -34.76 5.63
N ASN A 55 -7.67 -34.27 6.53
CA ASN A 55 -8.69 -33.28 6.18
C ASN A 55 -8.10 -31.88 6.26
N LEU A 56 -8.16 -31.16 5.13
CA LEU A 56 -7.82 -29.74 5.12
C LEU A 56 -8.76 -28.96 6.05
N PRO A 57 -8.26 -27.92 6.74
CA PRO A 57 -9.08 -27.01 7.51
C PRO A 57 -10.16 -26.36 6.64
N TYR A 58 -11.35 -26.15 7.22
CA TYR A 58 -12.40 -25.37 6.55
C TYR A 58 -13.39 -24.77 7.55
N THR A 59 -13.94 -23.62 7.15
CA THR A 59 -15.15 -23.03 7.74
C THR A 59 -16.33 -23.17 6.78
N LEU A 60 -17.41 -23.79 7.26
CA LEU A 60 -18.65 -24.03 6.54
C LEU A 60 -19.74 -23.03 6.95
N CYS A 61 -20.31 -22.33 5.97
CA CYS A 61 -21.56 -21.57 6.15
C CYS A 61 -22.75 -22.54 6.14
N ARG A 62 -23.55 -22.53 7.21
CA ARG A 62 -24.68 -23.46 7.38
C ARG A 62 -26.06 -22.83 7.12
N GLY A 63 -26.08 -21.63 6.54
CA GLY A 63 -27.29 -20.86 6.28
C GLY A 63 -27.44 -19.66 7.23
N THR A 64 -28.48 -18.85 7.00
CA THR A 64 -28.65 -17.54 7.67
C THR A 64 -29.04 -17.62 9.14
N SER A 65 -29.56 -18.76 9.58
CA SER A 65 -30.04 -18.99 10.95
C SER A 65 -29.12 -19.89 11.76
N GLU A 66 -28.05 -20.40 11.15
CA GLU A 66 -27.11 -21.31 11.79
C GLU A 66 -25.74 -20.64 11.96
N VAL A 67 -25.09 -20.94 13.08
CA VAL A 67 -23.69 -20.55 13.31
C VAL A 67 -22.77 -21.30 12.33
N PRO A 68 -21.68 -20.67 11.87
CA PRO A 68 -20.65 -21.37 11.11
C PRO A 68 -20.11 -22.60 11.84
N PHE A 69 -19.59 -23.54 11.06
CA PHE A 69 -18.91 -24.73 11.57
C PHE A 69 -17.46 -24.72 11.12
N VAL A 70 -16.55 -24.98 12.06
CA VAL A 70 -15.10 -25.06 11.80
C VAL A 70 -14.65 -26.50 12.03
N SER A 71 -13.87 -27.03 11.10
CA SER A 71 -13.24 -28.34 11.22
C SER A 71 -11.77 -28.25 10.84
N MET A 72 -10.89 -28.70 11.73
CA MET A 72 -9.46 -28.80 11.47
C MET A 72 -8.83 -29.90 12.32
N SER A 73 -7.64 -30.35 11.91
CA SER A 73 -6.81 -31.28 12.66
C SER A 73 -5.69 -30.50 13.36
N PHE A 74 -5.85 -30.18 14.64
CA PHE A 74 -4.83 -29.47 15.40
C PHE A 74 -3.78 -30.45 15.95
N GLN A 75 -2.53 -30.30 15.52
CA GLN A 75 -1.40 -31.17 15.91
C GLN A 75 -0.45 -30.48 16.90
N GLY A 76 -0.79 -29.28 17.37
CA GLY A 76 0.00 -28.54 18.35
C GLY A 76 1.15 -27.75 17.75
N THR A 77 1.15 -27.49 16.44
CA THR A 77 2.20 -26.65 15.81
C THR A 77 1.82 -25.17 15.83
N ALA A 78 2.81 -24.29 15.61
CA ALA A 78 2.58 -22.86 15.43
C ALA A 78 1.69 -22.56 14.20
N ALA A 79 1.86 -23.32 13.12
CA ALA A 79 1.03 -23.22 11.93
C ALA A 79 -0.43 -23.58 12.23
N ASP A 80 -0.67 -24.61 13.06
CA ASP A 80 -2.03 -24.97 13.48
C ASP A 80 -2.68 -23.83 14.28
N ALA A 81 -1.92 -23.17 15.16
CA ALA A 81 -2.44 -22.04 15.93
C ALA A 81 -2.79 -20.83 15.03
N LEU A 82 -1.97 -20.51 14.03
CA LEU A 82 -2.33 -19.50 13.02
C LEU A 82 -3.58 -19.93 12.24
N CYS A 83 -3.70 -21.21 11.88
CA CYS A 83 -4.88 -21.75 11.22
C CYS A 83 -6.14 -21.64 12.07
N VAL A 84 -6.07 -21.87 13.39
CA VAL A 84 -7.21 -21.60 14.31
C VAL A 84 -7.65 -20.14 14.20
N ALA A 85 -6.71 -19.20 14.19
CA ALA A 85 -7.02 -17.78 14.06
C ALA A 85 -7.64 -17.43 12.70
N HIS A 86 -7.10 -18.03 11.64
CA HIS A 86 -7.60 -17.93 10.27
C HIS A 86 -9.07 -18.35 10.18
N GLU A 87 -9.41 -19.54 10.68
CA GLU A 87 -10.78 -20.05 10.67
C GLU A 87 -11.72 -19.26 11.58
N PHE A 88 -11.22 -18.69 12.70
CA PHE A 88 -12.00 -17.74 13.50
C PHE A 88 -12.40 -16.52 12.66
N GLY A 89 -11.46 -15.95 11.91
CA GLY A 89 -11.72 -14.81 11.02
C GLY A 89 -12.81 -15.12 9.99
N HIS A 90 -12.75 -16.30 9.36
CA HIS A 90 -13.82 -16.77 8.48
C HIS A 90 -15.17 -16.93 9.19
N ALA A 91 -15.20 -17.57 10.36
CA ALA A 91 -16.43 -17.78 11.12
C ALA A 91 -17.09 -16.45 11.50
N LEU A 92 -16.31 -15.48 11.99
CA LEU A 92 -16.81 -14.14 12.30
C LEU A 92 -17.38 -13.45 11.05
N GLN A 93 -16.65 -13.49 9.95
CA GLN A 93 -17.07 -12.82 8.71
C GLN A 93 -18.37 -13.42 8.14
N LEU A 94 -18.47 -14.75 8.09
CA LEU A 94 -19.68 -15.43 7.60
C LEU A 94 -20.90 -15.13 8.45
N HIS A 95 -20.73 -15.05 9.78
CA HIS A 95 -21.81 -14.70 10.69
C HIS A 95 -22.30 -13.27 10.48
N LEU A 96 -21.39 -12.31 10.34
CA LEU A 96 -21.72 -10.91 10.09
C LEU A 96 -22.33 -10.68 8.70
N ALA A 97 -21.89 -11.44 7.70
CA ALA A 97 -22.40 -11.34 6.34
C ALA A 97 -23.83 -11.86 6.18
N ARG A 98 -24.31 -12.70 7.11
CA ARG A 98 -25.70 -13.24 7.14
C ARG A 98 -26.13 -13.85 5.80
N GLY A 99 -25.26 -14.67 5.21
CA GLY A 99 -25.52 -15.35 3.94
C GLY A 99 -25.32 -14.50 2.68
N ARG A 100 -24.88 -13.24 2.81
CA ARG A 100 -24.39 -12.49 1.65
C ARG A 100 -23.14 -13.15 1.09
N PHE A 101 -23.06 -13.20 -0.24
CA PHE A 101 -21.87 -13.68 -0.92
C PHE A 101 -20.69 -12.74 -0.67
N ILE A 102 -19.54 -13.32 -0.31
CA ILE A 102 -18.27 -12.61 -0.14
C ILE A 102 -17.28 -13.23 -1.13
N PRO A 103 -16.71 -12.44 -2.06
CA PRO A 103 -15.66 -12.89 -2.95
C PRO A 103 -14.52 -13.61 -2.22
N PRO A 104 -13.98 -14.71 -2.75
CA PRO A 104 -12.94 -15.50 -2.10
C PRO A 104 -11.75 -14.70 -1.55
N VAL A 105 -11.17 -13.79 -2.34
CA VAL A 105 -10.09 -12.91 -1.88
C VAL A 105 -10.46 -12.08 -0.65
N LEU A 106 -11.70 -11.60 -0.54
CA LEU A 106 -12.15 -10.82 0.62
C LEU A 106 -12.41 -11.70 1.84
N ARG A 107 -12.68 -12.99 1.65
CA ARG A 107 -12.77 -13.96 2.74
C ARG A 107 -11.40 -14.21 3.36
N GLU A 108 -10.40 -14.38 2.51
CA GLU A 108 -9.02 -14.59 2.92
C GLU A 108 -8.44 -13.35 3.62
N ILE A 109 -8.81 -12.13 3.21
CA ILE A 109 -8.39 -10.91 3.92
C ILE A 109 -8.84 -10.94 5.38
N ALA A 110 -10.11 -11.30 5.66
CA ALA A 110 -10.61 -11.36 7.03
C ALA A 110 -9.88 -12.39 7.89
N ALA A 111 -9.53 -13.52 7.30
CA ALA A 111 -8.78 -14.57 7.98
C ALA A 111 -7.34 -14.16 8.29
N PHE A 112 -6.63 -13.58 7.32
CA PHE A 112 -5.27 -13.07 7.53
C PHE A 112 -5.22 -11.87 8.48
N VAL A 113 -6.25 -11.01 8.51
CA VAL A 113 -6.37 -9.96 9.54
C VAL A 113 -6.51 -10.57 10.93
N ALA A 114 -7.27 -11.66 11.09
CA ALA A 114 -7.41 -12.33 12.37
C ALA A 114 -6.06 -12.94 12.85
N GLU A 115 -5.27 -13.53 11.95
CA GLU A 115 -3.90 -13.96 12.26
C GLU A 115 -3.02 -12.80 12.75
N LYS A 116 -3.06 -11.66 12.06
CA LYS A 116 -2.27 -10.48 12.43
C LYS A 116 -2.62 -9.93 13.79
N VAL A 117 -3.92 -9.80 14.05
CA VAL A 117 -4.41 -9.30 15.33
C VAL A 117 -4.02 -10.25 16.46
N LEU A 118 -4.03 -11.57 16.23
CA LEU A 118 -3.49 -12.54 17.19
C LEU A 118 -1.99 -12.30 17.45
N LEU A 119 -1.17 -12.17 16.40
CA LEU A 119 0.27 -11.91 16.51
C LEU A 119 0.57 -10.67 17.34
N ASP A 120 -0.16 -9.58 17.11
CA ASP A 120 -0.05 -8.32 17.86
C ASP A 120 -0.37 -8.49 19.35
N LEU A 121 -1.39 -9.27 19.68
CA LEU A 121 -1.77 -9.53 21.07
C LEU A 121 -0.69 -10.37 21.76
N VAL A 122 -0.26 -11.48 21.16
CA VAL A 122 0.73 -12.37 21.77
C VAL A 122 2.10 -11.71 21.89
N GLN A 123 2.46 -10.81 20.97
CA GLN A 123 3.68 -10.02 21.12
C GLN A 123 3.69 -9.20 22.42
N LYS A 124 2.52 -8.67 22.81
CA LYS A 124 2.37 -7.82 23.99
C LYS A 124 2.15 -8.62 25.27
N GLU A 125 1.33 -9.66 25.22
CA GLU A 125 0.82 -10.34 26.42
C GLU A 125 1.41 -11.74 26.66
N LYS A 126 1.89 -12.40 25.62
CA LYS A 126 2.43 -13.77 25.67
C LYS A 126 3.67 -13.93 24.79
N PRO A 127 4.78 -13.22 25.10
CA PRO A 127 5.98 -13.21 24.25
C PRO A 127 6.57 -14.59 23.96
N GLU A 128 6.32 -15.57 24.84
CA GLU A 128 6.71 -16.98 24.67
C GLU A 128 6.04 -17.66 23.47
N LEU A 129 4.85 -17.20 23.07
CA LEU A 129 4.15 -17.71 21.89
C LEU A 129 4.50 -16.91 20.62
N PHE A 130 4.97 -15.67 20.77
CA PHE A 130 5.16 -14.78 19.63
C PHE A 130 6.23 -15.28 18.64
N ALA A 131 7.42 -15.63 19.13
CA ALA A 131 8.51 -16.09 18.27
C ALA A 131 8.13 -17.28 17.36
N PRO A 132 7.60 -18.41 17.89
CA PRO A 132 7.22 -19.55 17.04
C PRO A 132 6.04 -19.23 16.11
N LEU A 133 5.04 -18.47 16.56
CA LEU A 133 3.91 -18.06 15.71
C LEU A 133 4.37 -17.14 14.57
N TYR A 134 5.23 -16.18 14.86
CA TYR A 134 5.75 -15.26 13.86
C TYR A 134 6.65 -15.98 12.84
N ALA A 135 7.46 -16.95 13.28
CA ALA A 135 8.26 -17.78 12.39
C ALA A 135 7.38 -18.60 11.43
N ALA A 136 6.32 -19.24 11.93
CA ALA A 136 5.35 -19.94 11.08
C ALA A 136 4.65 -18.99 10.08
N TRP A 137 4.25 -17.80 10.55
CA TRP A 137 3.63 -16.77 9.70
C TRP A 137 4.57 -16.31 8.57
N GLN A 138 5.86 -16.17 8.86
CA GLN A 138 6.89 -15.86 7.86
C GLN A 138 7.14 -17.03 6.90
N GLN A 139 7.10 -18.26 7.39
CA GLN A 139 7.26 -19.45 6.55
C GLN A 139 6.12 -19.53 5.51
N ASP A 140 4.88 -19.26 5.90
CA ASP A 140 3.75 -19.22 4.97
C ASP A 140 3.90 -18.13 3.90
N ASN A 141 4.51 -16.99 4.24
CA ASN A 141 4.78 -15.92 3.27
C ASN A 141 5.72 -16.36 2.14
N THR A 142 6.61 -17.32 2.39
CA THR A 142 7.47 -17.88 1.32
C THR A 142 6.65 -18.59 0.24
N ILE A 143 5.48 -19.13 0.60
CA ILE A 143 4.55 -19.77 -0.31
C ILE A 143 3.65 -18.71 -0.96
N TYR A 144 2.99 -17.87 -0.15
CA TYR A 144 2.01 -16.89 -0.63
C TYR A 144 2.63 -15.83 -1.55
N PHE A 145 3.82 -15.31 -1.22
CA PHE A 145 4.53 -14.34 -2.06
C PHE A 145 5.53 -14.98 -3.02
N GLY A 146 5.70 -16.31 -2.95
CA GLY A 146 6.52 -17.09 -3.87
C GLY A 146 5.66 -17.78 -4.93
N SER A 147 5.41 -19.08 -4.75
CA SER A 147 4.75 -19.91 -5.75
C SER A 147 3.32 -19.47 -6.05
N ASP A 148 2.56 -18.98 -5.07
CA ASP A 148 1.19 -18.50 -5.31
C ASP A 148 1.16 -17.16 -6.05
N ALA A 149 2.15 -16.29 -5.84
CA ALA A 149 2.28 -15.03 -6.58
C ALA A 149 2.61 -15.27 -8.06
N GLU A 150 3.52 -16.21 -8.35
CA GLU A 150 3.80 -16.61 -9.74
C GLU A 150 2.58 -17.30 -10.39
N LEU A 151 1.87 -18.15 -9.64
CA LEU A 151 0.60 -18.75 -10.11
C LEU A 151 -0.44 -17.67 -10.47
N LEU A 152 -0.59 -16.63 -9.64
CA LEU A 152 -1.47 -15.51 -9.92
C LEU A 152 -1.05 -14.74 -11.18
N LYS A 153 0.24 -14.44 -11.32
CA LYS A 153 0.80 -13.74 -12.46
C LYS A 153 0.58 -14.49 -13.77
N ASP A 154 0.73 -15.82 -13.76
CA ASP A 154 0.48 -16.65 -14.93
C ASP A 154 -1.02 -16.72 -15.28
N ALA A 155 -1.89 -16.82 -14.27
CA ALA A 155 -3.34 -16.77 -14.48
C ALA A 155 -3.80 -15.42 -15.07
N LEU A 156 -3.21 -14.29 -14.63
CA LEU A 156 -3.50 -12.97 -15.18
C LEU A 156 -3.05 -12.81 -16.64
N ARG A 157 -2.03 -13.55 -17.08
CA ARG A 157 -1.57 -13.57 -18.48
C ARG A 157 -2.44 -14.44 -19.38
N SER A 158 -3.17 -15.39 -18.80
CA SER A 158 -4.06 -16.31 -19.51
C SER A 158 -5.46 -16.32 -18.88
N PRO A 159 -6.28 -15.27 -19.09
CA PRO A 159 -7.55 -15.09 -18.39
C PRO A 159 -8.60 -16.19 -18.63
N GLU A 160 -8.42 -16.98 -19.68
CA GLU A 160 -9.28 -18.12 -20.04
C GLU A 160 -8.94 -19.41 -19.25
N GLY A 161 -7.87 -19.38 -18.45
CA GLY A 161 -7.43 -20.52 -17.65
C GLY A 161 -8.42 -20.88 -16.52
N PRO A 162 -8.36 -22.12 -16.00
CA PRO A 162 -9.21 -22.54 -14.90
C PRO A 162 -8.91 -21.73 -13.64
N TYR A 163 -9.98 -21.40 -12.90
CA TYR A 163 -9.83 -20.75 -11.60
C TYR A 163 -9.30 -21.73 -10.54
N ILE A 164 -8.28 -21.30 -9.80
CA ILE A 164 -7.67 -22.04 -8.69
C ILE A 164 -7.81 -21.19 -7.43
N TYR A 165 -8.32 -21.75 -6.33
CA TYR A 165 -8.58 -20.98 -5.11
C TYR A 165 -7.32 -20.33 -4.50
N ARG A 166 -6.15 -20.95 -4.68
CA ARG A 166 -4.86 -20.41 -4.24
C ARG A 166 -4.50 -19.05 -4.87
N LEU A 167 -5.10 -18.70 -6.01
CA LEU A 167 -4.93 -17.38 -6.66
C LEU A 167 -5.34 -16.21 -5.74
N ASN A 168 -6.16 -16.47 -4.73
CA ASN A 168 -6.62 -15.44 -3.79
C ASN A 168 -5.56 -15.08 -2.74
N TYR A 169 -4.67 -16.01 -2.37
CA TYR A 169 -3.81 -15.86 -1.19
C TYR A 169 -2.79 -14.71 -1.30
N PRO A 170 -2.07 -14.50 -2.41
CA PRO A 170 -1.06 -13.44 -2.48
C PRO A 170 -1.67 -12.05 -2.26
N LEU A 171 -2.78 -11.76 -2.94
CA LEU A 171 -3.47 -10.49 -2.80
C LEU A 171 -4.10 -10.33 -1.42
N ALA A 172 -4.76 -11.38 -0.92
CA ALA A 172 -5.41 -11.31 0.39
C ALA A 172 -4.39 -11.10 1.53
N ARG A 173 -3.25 -11.80 1.48
CA ARG A 173 -2.16 -11.66 2.45
C ARG A 173 -1.60 -10.23 2.43
N TYR A 174 -1.30 -9.73 1.24
CA TYR A 174 -0.85 -8.36 1.05
C TYR A 174 -1.85 -7.32 1.59
N PHE A 175 -3.14 -7.46 1.26
CA PHE A 175 -4.16 -6.52 1.73
C PHE A 175 -4.36 -6.60 3.24
N ALA A 176 -4.28 -7.77 3.85
CA ALA A 176 -4.35 -7.91 5.29
C ALA A 176 -3.19 -7.17 5.99
N ASP A 177 -1.97 -7.25 5.45
CA ASP A 177 -0.81 -6.47 5.92
C ASP A 177 -1.09 -4.96 5.83
N GLU A 178 -1.53 -4.46 4.67
CA GLU A 178 -1.79 -3.04 4.46
C GLU A 178 -2.93 -2.49 5.32
N ILE A 179 -4.03 -3.24 5.43
CA ILE A 179 -5.20 -2.88 6.23
C ILE A 179 -4.81 -2.78 7.70
N HIS A 180 -4.03 -3.75 8.18
CA HIS A 180 -3.58 -3.79 9.56
C HIS A 180 -2.56 -2.68 9.87
N ALA A 181 -1.62 -2.40 8.96
CA ALA A 181 -0.63 -1.33 9.14
C ALA A 181 -1.23 0.09 9.03
N ASN A 182 -2.35 0.26 8.34
CA ASN A 182 -2.95 1.57 8.05
C ASN A 182 -4.42 1.66 8.52
N PRO A 183 -4.70 1.57 9.84
CA PRO A 183 -6.07 1.52 10.37
C PRO A 183 -6.87 2.82 10.15
N THR A 184 -6.22 3.95 9.85
CA THR A 184 -6.89 5.21 9.49
C THR A 184 -7.41 5.21 8.04
N GLN A 185 -6.85 4.35 7.19
CA GLN A 185 -7.19 4.27 5.78
C GLN A 185 -8.18 3.15 5.48
N PHE A 186 -8.27 2.15 6.35
CA PHE A 186 -9.15 1.01 6.21
C PHE A 186 -9.99 0.84 7.47
N ASP A 187 -11.31 0.78 7.28
CA ASP A 187 -12.21 0.37 8.34
C ASP A 187 -12.11 -1.15 8.52
N LEU A 188 -11.43 -1.59 9.57
CA LEU A 188 -11.28 -3.01 9.90
C LEU A 188 -12.64 -3.70 10.11
N GLU A 189 -13.67 -2.98 10.58
CA GLU A 189 -15.01 -3.54 10.74
C GLU A 189 -15.61 -3.95 9.38
N SER A 190 -15.37 -3.13 8.35
CA SER A 190 -15.84 -3.40 6.99
C SER A 190 -15.30 -4.72 6.40
N VAL A 191 -14.10 -5.14 6.82
CA VAL A 191 -13.47 -6.42 6.43
C VAL A 191 -14.35 -7.58 6.93
N PHE A 192 -14.67 -7.58 8.22
CA PHE A 192 -15.44 -8.64 8.85
C PHE A 192 -16.93 -8.57 8.51
N ARG A 193 -17.47 -7.39 8.21
CA ARG A 193 -18.84 -7.31 7.69
C ARG A 193 -18.97 -7.78 6.23
N GLY A 194 -17.86 -7.91 5.50
CA GLY A 194 -17.88 -8.20 4.07
C GLY A 194 -18.42 -7.01 3.24
N ASN A 195 -18.19 -5.79 3.72
CA ASN A 195 -18.60 -4.55 3.04
C ASN A 195 -17.47 -3.93 2.21
N LEU A 196 -16.25 -4.44 2.35
CA LEU A 196 -15.09 -4.02 1.57
C LEU A 196 -15.21 -4.53 0.12
N SER A 197 -14.84 -3.72 -0.87
CA SER A 197 -14.67 -4.17 -2.25
C SER A 197 -13.20 -4.22 -2.66
N LEU A 198 -12.85 -5.18 -3.53
CA LEU A 198 -11.48 -5.29 -4.05
C LEU A 198 -11.08 -4.03 -4.83
N SER A 199 -12.02 -3.39 -5.54
CA SER A 199 -11.79 -2.13 -6.24
C SER A 199 -11.40 -0.98 -5.31
N GLU A 200 -12.02 -0.89 -4.13
CA GLU A 200 -11.66 0.12 -3.14
C GLU A 200 -10.27 -0.14 -2.58
N CYS A 201 -9.95 -1.40 -2.27
CA CYS A 201 -8.61 -1.80 -1.81
C CYS A 201 -7.53 -1.40 -2.82
N LEU A 202 -7.73 -1.75 -4.10
CA LEU A 202 -6.81 -1.42 -5.18
C LEU A 202 -6.69 0.10 -5.41
N SER A 203 -7.79 0.84 -5.31
CA SER A 203 -7.78 2.30 -5.49
C SER A 203 -6.99 3.02 -4.39
N ARG A 204 -7.16 2.58 -3.13
CA ARG A 204 -6.40 3.11 -1.98
C ARG A 204 -4.93 2.79 -2.11
N MET A 205 -4.58 1.55 -2.50
CA MET A 205 -3.20 1.19 -2.81
C MET A 205 -2.60 2.01 -3.94
N GLN A 206 -3.31 2.22 -5.05
CA GLN A 206 -2.79 3.04 -6.15
C GLN A 206 -2.49 4.46 -5.69
N SER A 207 -3.28 5.00 -4.76
CA SER A 207 -3.00 6.31 -4.16
C SER A 207 -1.76 6.28 -3.26
N GLN A 208 -1.54 5.21 -2.50
CA GLN A 208 -0.37 5.02 -1.63
C GLN A 208 0.90 4.72 -2.45
N ILE A 209 0.85 3.87 -3.47
CA ILE A 209 1.97 3.62 -4.38
C ILE A 209 2.34 4.90 -5.10
N ARG A 210 1.35 5.69 -5.56
CA ARG A 210 1.61 7.02 -6.12
C ARG A 210 2.18 7.99 -5.08
N ALA A 211 1.82 7.88 -3.81
CA ALA A 211 2.38 8.70 -2.73
C ALA A 211 3.78 8.26 -2.31
N ALA A 212 4.07 6.96 -2.28
CA ALA A 212 5.36 6.38 -1.97
C ALA A 212 6.34 6.52 -3.14
N SER A 213 5.85 6.52 -4.39
CA SER A 213 6.61 6.88 -5.58
C SER A 213 6.89 8.38 -5.70
N MET A 214 6.37 9.22 -4.79
CA MET A 214 6.70 10.65 -4.71
C MET A 214 7.88 10.92 -3.75
N ASN A 215 8.60 9.90 -3.27
CA ASN A 215 9.85 10.14 -2.55
C ASN A 215 10.92 10.68 -3.52
N ASN A 216 11.43 11.88 -3.24
CA ASN A 216 12.49 12.50 -4.02
C ASN A 216 13.81 11.74 -3.84
N TYR A 217 14.12 10.89 -4.80
CA TYR A 217 15.32 10.07 -4.87
C TYR A 217 16.48 10.76 -5.61
N LEU A 218 16.28 11.98 -6.10
CA LEU A 218 17.31 12.73 -6.79
C LEU A 218 18.45 13.07 -5.81
N PRO A 219 19.70 13.14 -6.31
CA PRO A 219 20.85 13.43 -5.47
C PRO A 219 20.77 14.85 -4.89
N GLU A 220 21.44 15.06 -3.75
CA GLU A 220 21.62 16.39 -3.18
C GLU A 220 22.41 17.30 -4.14
N VAL A 221 22.00 18.56 -4.21
CA VAL A 221 22.60 19.58 -5.05
C VAL A 221 23.70 20.30 -4.25
N PRO A 222 24.95 20.36 -4.77
CA PRO A 222 26.02 21.17 -4.18
C PRO A 222 25.65 22.66 -4.10
N GLU A 223 26.34 23.42 -3.24
CA GLU A 223 26.08 24.87 -3.16
C GLU A 223 26.49 25.57 -4.45
N ALA A 224 25.76 26.63 -4.79
CA ALA A 224 26.05 27.40 -5.99
C ALA A 224 27.41 28.10 -5.86
N GLU A 225 28.31 27.80 -6.79
CA GLU A 225 29.65 28.37 -6.85
C GLU A 225 29.58 29.72 -7.57
N LYS A 226 29.74 30.84 -6.85
CA LYS A 226 29.57 32.20 -7.42
C LYS A 226 30.56 32.53 -8.54
N ASP A 227 31.73 31.92 -8.50
CA ASP A 227 32.82 32.07 -9.47
C ASP A 227 32.66 31.16 -10.71
N ARG A 228 31.67 30.25 -10.72
CA ARG A 228 31.47 29.26 -11.78
C ARG A 228 30.02 29.25 -12.29
N PRO A 229 29.54 30.35 -12.90
CA PRO A 229 28.15 30.48 -13.35
C PRO A 229 27.77 29.44 -14.41
N ALA A 230 28.70 29.06 -15.30
CA ALA A 230 28.46 28.03 -16.31
C ALA A 230 28.17 26.65 -15.69
N ILE A 231 28.90 26.28 -14.63
CA ILE A 231 28.68 24.99 -13.94
C ILE A 231 27.31 24.98 -13.25
N ASN A 232 26.92 26.08 -12.61
CA ASN A 232 25.59 26.21 -12.00
C ASN A 232 24.46 26.13 -13.05
N ALA A 233 24.70 26.65 -14.25
CA ALA A 233 23.76 26.53 -15.35
C ALA A 233 23.61 25.06 -15.81
N TYR A 234 24.72 24.34 -16.00
CA TYR A 234 24.68 22.91 -16.33
C TYR A 234 23.99 22.07 -15.25
N ARG A 235 24.22 22.38 -13.96
CA ARG A 235 23.49 21.75 -12.85
C ARG A 235 21.99 21.98 -12.98
N SER A 236 21.57 23.21 -13.28
CA SER A 236 20.15 23.54 -13.44
C SER A 236 19.50 22.79 -14.61
N LEU A 237 20.20 22.69 -15.74
CA LEU A 237 19.74 21.88 -16.87
C LEU A 237 19.58 20.39 -16.51
N GLY A 238 20.57 19.83 -15.82
CA GLY A 238 20.52 18.44 -15.35
C GLY A 238 19.36 18.20 -14.38
N MET A 239 19.14 19.10 -13.43
CA MET A 239 18.01 19.01 -12.49
C MET A 239 16.67 19.03 -13.24
N MET A 240 16.48 19.96 -14.19
CA MET A 240 15.25 20.02 -15.00
C MET A 240 15.02 18.73 -15.79
N ALA A 241 16.09 18.18 -16.38
CA ALA A 241 16.01 16.92 -17.13
C ALA A 241 15.59 15.74 -16.25
N LEU A 242 16.19 15.59 -15.07
CA LEU A 242 15.83 14.54 -14.13
C LEU A 242 14.36 14.69 -13.67
N LEU A 243 13.94 15.91 -13.35
CA LEU A 243 12.55 16.18 -12.97
C LEU A 243 11.55 15.89 -14.11
N ASP A 244 11.90 16.15 -15.36
CA ASP A 244 11.04 15.80 -16.51
C ASP A 244 11.04 14.31 -16.82
N ILE A 245 12.17 13.62 -16.65
CA ILE A 245 12.27 12.16 -16.73
C ILE A 245 11.37 11.49 -15.70
N ASP A 246 11.17 12.09 -14.53
CA ASP A 246 10.25 11.61 -13.49
C ASP A 246 8.79 12.04 -13.68
N TYR A 247 8.55 13.11 -14.44
CA TYR A 247 7.20 13.60 -14.71
C TYR A 247 6.43 12.75 -15.74
N TRP A 248 7.14 11.89 -16.49
CA TRP A 248 6.62 10.88 -17.44
C TRP A 248 5.67 11.41 -18.53
N GLN A 249 5.71 12.72 -18.84
CA GLN A 249 4.83 13.33 -19.85
C GLN A 249 5.51 14.43 -20.66
N GLY A 250 5.42 14.31 -21.99
CA GLY A 250 5.62 15.36 -22.99
C GLY A 250 7.06 15.79 -23.23
N GLU A 251 7.73 16.29 -22.20
CA GLU A 251 9.09 16.84 -22.36
C GLU A 251 10.16 15.74 -22.36
N SER A 252 9.92 14.62 -21.67
CA SER A 252 10.77 13.43 -21.68
C SER A 252 10.78 12.70 -23.04
N GLU A 253 9.85 13.04 -23.94
CA GLU A 253 9.69 12.41 -25.26
C GLU A 253 10.36 13.20 -26.39
N LYS A 254 10.84 14.43 -26.11
CA LYS A 254 11.53 15.27 -27.10
C LYS A 254 12.96 14.80 -27.34
N SER A 255 13.50 15.17 -28.50
CA SER A 255 14.93 14.97 -28.74
C SER A 255 15.77 15.77 -27.74
N ILE A 256 16.95 15.26 -27.39
CA ILE A 256 17.86 15.95 -26.46
C ILE A 256 18.22 17.35 -26.99
N GLU A 257 18.36 17.51 -28.31
CA GLU A 257 18.67 18.79 -28.95
C GLU A 257 17.54 19.82 -28.76
N GLU A 258 16.29 19.44 -29.02
CA GLU A 258 15.13 20.31 -28.86
C GLU A 258 14.94 20.66 -27.37
N TYR A 259 15.07 19.66 -26.50
CA TYR A 259 14.99 19.82 -25.06
C TYR A 259 16.03 20.84 -24.56
N TYR A 260 17.30 20.63 -24.91
CA TYR A 260 18.41 21.48 -24.48
C TYR A 260 18.26 22.91 -24.98
N SER A 261 17.95 23.09 -26.26
CA SER A 261 17.85 24.42 -26.89
C SER A 261 16.76 25.28 -26.25
N ALA A 262 15.59 24.68 -25.96
CA ALA A 262 14.49 25.39 -25.33
C ALA A 262 14.82 25.84 -23.90
N ARG A 263 15.43 24.97 -23.07
CA ARG A 263 15.78 25.34 -21.69
C ARG A 263 16.91 26.34 -21.65
N LEU A 264 17.92 26.17 -22.52
CA LEU A 264 19.05 27.10 -22.60
C LEU A 264 18.56 28.52 -22.93
N ALA A 265 17.61 28.67 -23.86
CA ALA A 265 17.02 29.96 -24.20
C ALA A 265 16.37 30.61 -22.97
N HIS A 266 15.54 29.89 -22.22
CA HIS A 266 14.92 30.41 -21.00
C HIS A 266 15.95 30.77 -19.92
N MET A 267 16.99 29.97 -19.76
CA MET A 267 18.06 30.25 -18.79
C MET A 267 18.88 31.49 -19.14
N GLN A 268 19.16 31.71 -20.43
CA GLN A 268 19.89 32.90 -20.89
C GLN A 268 19.13 34.20 -20.60
N VAL A 269 17.80 34.17 -20.70
CA VAL A 269 16.94 35.32 -20.38
C VAL A 269 16.39 35.30 -18.95
N GLN A 270 16.89 34.40 -18.09
CA GLN A 270 16.50 34.26 -16.69
C GLN A 270 14.99 34.03 -16.47
N THR A 271 14.35 33.29 -17.37
CA THR A 271 12.94 32.88 -17.29
C THR A 271 12.75 31.39 -17.00
N ALA A 272 13.77 30.78 -16.38
CA ALA A 272 13.73 29.42 -15.85
C ALA A 272 14.17 29.44 -14.39
N PHE A 273 13.53 28.62 -13.57
CA PHE A 273 13.82 28.52 -12.15
C PHE A 273 13.63 27.10 -11.64
N VAL A 274 14.62 26.59 -10.90
CA VAL A 274 14.57 25.29 -10.22
C VAL A 274 14.47 25.52 -8.72
N VAL A 275 13.55 24.83 -8.07
CA VAL A 275 13.40 24.83 -6.62
C VAL A 275 14.16 23.66 -6.02
N ILE A 276 15.01 24.00 -5.06
CA ILE A 276 15.72 23.06 -4.20
C ILE A 276 14.98 23.00 -2.86
N GLY A 277 14.64 21.79 -2.42
CA GLY A 277 13.95 21.52 -1.16
C GLY A 277 14.88 21.57 0.05
N ASN A 278 14.32 21.31 1.23
CA ASN A 278 15.04 21.40 2.51
C ASN A 278 16.17 20.36 2.64
N GLU A 279 16.04 19.21 1.99
CA GLU A 279 17.08 18.17 1.89
C GLU A 279 18.13 18.47 0.82
N ARG A 280 18.20 19.71 0.31
CA ARG A 280 19.07 20.10 -0.81
C ARG A 280 18.82 19.34 -2.12
N LYS A 281 17.69 18.68 -2.28
CA LYS A 281 17.31 17.98 -3.52
C LYS A 281 16.44 18.85 -4.43
N PRO A 282 16.50 18.70 -5.76
CA PRO A 282 15.60 19.41 -6.66
C PRO A 282 14.19 18.83 -6.54
N ILE A 283 13.19 19.67 -6.26
CA ILE A 283 11.80 19.24 -6.02
C ILE A 283 10.83 19.71 -7.12
N GLY A 284 11.25 20.67 -7.95
CA GLY A 284 10.47 21.12 -9.07
C GLY A 284 11.13 22.27 -9.83
N TYR A 285 10.58 22.62 -10.98
CA TYR A 285 11.04 23.76 -11.77
C TYR A 285 9.89 24.38 -12.56
N ALA A 286 10.09 25.62 -13.01
CA ALA A 286 9.21 26.26 -13.97
C ALA A 286 9.97 27.09 -15.01
N MET A 287 9.32 27.27 -16.15
CA MET A 287 9.74 28.17 -17.22
C MET A 287 8.57 29.05 -17.62
N TRP A 288 8.86 30.29 -17.98
CA TRP A 288 7.85 31.25 -18.36
C TRP A 288 8.32 32.19 -19.46
N GLU A 289 7.37 32.95 -20.01
CA GLU A 289 7.64 34.10 -20.86
C GLU A 289 6.85 35.28 -20.31
N THR A 290 7.44 36.47 -20.39
CA THR A 290 6.71 37.72 -20.16
C THR A 290 6.09 38.16 -21.48
N ASP A 291 4.84 38.61 -21.44
CA ASP A 291 4.17 39.15 -22.62
C ASP A 291 4.92 40.38 -23.16
N LYS A 292 4.95 40.51 -24.49
CA LYS A 292 5.72 41.56 -25.17
C LYS A 292 5.07 42.93 -25.06
N ILE A 293 3.76 42.98 -24.81
CA ILE A 293 2.92 44.19 -24.77
C ILE A 293 2.66 44.61 -23.33
N ASP A 294 2.27 43.69 -22.46
CA ASP A 294 2.06 43.94 -21.02
C ASP A 294 3.07 43.17 -20.18
N LYS A 295 4.08 43.87 -19.67
CA LYS A 295 5.14 43.25 -18.84
C LYS A 295 4.63 42.66 -17.52
N ASN A 296 3.40 42.97 -17.11
CA ASN A 296 2.77 42.35 -15.96
C ASN A 296 2.10 41.02 -16.30
N VAL A 297 2.03 40.62 -17.57
CA VAL A 297 1.46 39.34 -17.98
C VAL A 297 2.57 38.31 -18.14
N ILE A 298 2.42 37.18 -17.46
CA ILE A 298 3.37 36.07 -17.44
C ILE A 298 2.68 34.81 -17.94
N HIS A 299 3.26 34.16 -18.95
CA HIS A 299 2.79 32.89 -19.48
C HIS A 299 3.70 31.77 -18.99
N LEU A 300 3.21 30.93 -18.09
CA LEU A 300 3.92 29.71 -17.69
C LEU A 300 3.94 28.74 -18.86
N LYS A 301 5.15 28.40 -19.32
CA LYS A 301 5.40 27.41 -20.38
C LYS A 301 5.58 26.02 -19.82
N ARG A 302 6.11 25.92 -18.60
CA ARG A 302 6.32 24.65 -17.90
C ARG A 302 6.24 24.83 -16.40
N GLN A 303 5.60 23.87 -15.74
CA GLN A 303 5.71 23.65 -14.31
C GLN A 303 5.83 22.14 -14.08
N ALA A 304 6.89 21.70 -13.41
CA ALA A 304 7.13 20.30 -13.08
C ALA A 304 7.47 20.16 -11.60
N ALA A 305 6.75 19.30 -10.90
CA ALA A 305 7.00 18.92 -9.50
C ALA A 305 6.58 17.45 -9.31
N PRO A 306 7.37 16.50 -9.85
CA PRO A 306 6.99 15.09 -9.94
C PRO A 306 6.82 14.41 -8.57
N PHE A 307 7.44 14.98 -7.52
CA PHE A 307 7.41 14.46 -6.14
C PHE A 307 6.30 15.07 -5.27
N GLY A 308 5.31 15.74 -5.88
CA GLY A 308 4.15 16.27 -5.16
C GLY A 308 4.31 17.69 -4.61
N ASP A 309 5.48 18.32 -4.74
CA ASP A 309 5.81 19.65 -4.19
C ASP A 309 5.24 20.86 -4.96
N HIS A 310 4.18 20.67 -5.74
CA HIS A 310 3.59 21.71 -6.60
C HIS A 310 3.23 23.01 -5.86
N LEU A 311 2.64 22.92 -4.66
CA LEU A 311 2.30 24.10 -3.85
C LEU A 311 3.56 24.85 -3.36
N TYR A 312 4.62 24.12 -3.03
CA TYR A 312 5.87 24.74 -2.58
C TYR A 312 6.59 25.41 -3.76
N LEU A 313 6.61 24.77 -4.92
CA LEU A 313 7.10 25.37 -6.17
C LEU A 313 6.33 26.65 -6.50
N GLN A 314 5.00 26.64 -6.39
CA GLN A 314 4.19 27.84 -6.59
C GLN A 314 4.53 28.95 -5.60
N LYS A 315 4.59 28.64 -4.29
CA LYS A 315 4.99 29.59 -3.26
C LYS A 315 6.34 30.26 -3.54
N LYS A 316 7.32 29.51 -4.06
CA LYS A 316 8.62 30.07 -4.45
C LYS A 316 8.54 30.91 -5.73
N LEU A 317 7.77 30.47 -6.73
CA LEU A 317 7.55 31.26 -7.94
C LEU A 317 6.88 32.61 -7.66
N GLN A 318 5.96 32.70 -6.68
CA GLN A 318 5.34 33.98 -6.29
C GLN A 318 6.39 35.03 -5.97
N THR A 319 7.45 34.63 -5.27
CA THR A 319 8.49 35.55 -4.82
C THR A 319 9.36 36.10 -5.96
N LEU A 320 9.27 35.50 -7.16
CA LEU A 320 10.02 35.90 -8.34
C LEU A 320 9.22 36.81 -9.27
N PHE A 321 7.90 36.90 -9.09
CA PHE A 321 7.02 37.68 -9.95
C PHE A 321 6.60 39.00 -9.29
N PRO A 322 6.32 40.06 -10.07
CA PRO A 322 5.74 41.29 -9.54
C PRO A 322 4.40 41.02 -8.82
N GLU A 323 4.11 41.75 -7.74
CA GLU A 323 2.89 41.58 -6.92
C GLU A 323 1.58 41.73 -7.73
N ASN A 324 1.61 42.47 -8.84
CA ASN A 324 0.48 42.75 -9.73
C ASN A 324 0.50 41.91 -11.02
N ALA A 325 1.35 40.89 -11.10
CA ALA A 325 1.48 40.09 -12.31
C ALA A 325 0.26 39.18 -12.53
N LYS A 326 -0.25 39.13 -13.76
CA LYS A 326 -1.29 38.21 -14.22
C LYS A 326 -0.62 36.97 -14.82
N ILE A 327 -0.88 35.81 -14.23
CA ILE A 327 -0.22 34.56 -14.62
C ILE A 327 -1.21 33.69 -15.42
N TYR A 328 -0.83 33.32 -16.63
CA TYR A 328 -1.57 32.37 -17.47
C TYR A 328 -0.77 31.07 -17.58
N SER A 329 -1.39 29.95 -17.24
CA SER A 329 -0.81 28.61 -17.41
C SER A 329 -1.56 27.87 -18.51
N HIS A 330 -0.84 27.49 -19.57
CA HIS A 330 -1.38 26.64 -20.63
C HIS A 330 -0.80 25.23 -20.49
N HIS A 331 -1.35 24.45 -19.56
CA HIS A 331 -1.03 23.03 -19.43
C HIS A 331 -2.21 22.15 -19.85
N THR A 332 -2.01 21.39 -20.93
CA THR A 332 -2.93 20.34 -21.37
C THR A 332 -2.71 19.10 -20.51
N ARG A 333 -3.67 18.79 -19.64
CA ARG A 333 -3.78 17.62 -18.72
C ARG A 333 -2.97 17.66 -17.41
N SER A 334 -3.66 17.97 -16.32
CA SER A 334 -3.50 17.35 -14.99
C SER A 334 -4.92 17.10 -14.46
N ALA A 335 -5.18 15.92 -13.91
CA ALA A 335 -6.49 15.47 -13.42
C ALA A 335 -6.99 16.21 -12.16
N ARG A 336 -6.48 17.39 -11.89
CA ARG A 336 -6.98 18.35 -10.92
C ARG A 336 -7.22 19.66 -11.66
N ARG A 337 -8.46 19.90 -12.09
CA ARG A 337 -8.90 21.27 -12.40
C ARG A 337 -8.61 22.09 -11.14
N GLU A 338 -7.83 23.16 -11.32
CA GLU A 338 -7.27 24.06 -10.30
C GLU A 338 -5.96 23.57 -9.63
N GLN A 339 -4.85 23.66 -10.37
CA GLN A 339 -3.50 23.76 -9.80
C GLN A 339 -2.85 25.10 -10.15
N VAL A 340 -3.65 26.17 -10.25
CA VAL A 340 -3.18 27.55 -10.15
C VAL A 340 -4.00 28.14 -9.02
N ALA A 341 -3.46 28.17 -7.80
CA ALA A 341 -4.11 28.84 -6.68
C ALA A 341 -3.80 30.35 -6.76
N TRP A 342 -4.29 31.01 -7.81
CA TRP A 342 -4.07 32.43 -8.07
C TRP A 342 -5.19 33.05 -8.89
#